data_AF-A0A2U1K3S3-F1
#
_entry.id   AF-A0A2U1K3S3-F1
#
_cell.length_a   1.000
_cell.length_b   1.000
_cell.length_c   1.000
_cell.angle_alpha   90.00
_cell.angle_beta   90.00
_cell.angle_gamma   90.00
#
_symmetry.space_group_name_H-M   'P 1'
#
loop_
_entity.id
_entity.type
_entity.pdbx_description
1 polymer ?
#
loop_
_entity_poly.entity_id
_entity_poly.type
_entity_poly.pdbx_seq_one_letter_code
_entity_poly.pdbx_strand_id
1 'polypeptide(L)'
;MLNAAKNTNLPDLLFVHYCNREFGINRGIYNTIDLWFYEKGHTNIKERRKKILSFLKFVYSQTNKNDKIIFGNGGLKSKLVDYSNNSVINKSKVVS
;
A
#
# COMPACT_ATOMS: atom_id res chain seq x y z
N MET A 1 -2.26 9.42 16.22
CA MET A 1 -3.17 8.84 15.20
C MET A 1 -3.35 9.88 14.09
N LEU A 2 -2.66 9.75 12.96
CA LEU A 2 -2.82 10.70 11.83
C LEU A 2 -3.81 10.14 10.80
N ASN A 3 -4.83 10.95 10.48
CA ASN A 3 -5.92 10.60 9.58
C ASN A 3 -5.42 10.27 8.16
N ALA A 4 -5.76 9.07 7.66
CA ALA A 4 -5.44 8.65 6.29
C ALA A 4 -5.94 9.66 5.23
N ALA A 5 -7.07 10.35 5.50
CA ALA A 5 -7.62 11.39 4.64
C ALA A 5 -6.70 12.63 4.48
N LYS A 6 -5.94 12.98 5.52
CA LYS A 6 -4.99 14.11 5.46
C LYS A 6 -3.77 13.76 4.59
N ASN A 7 -3.34 12.50 4.65
CA ASN A 7 -2.12 12.06 3.98
C ASN A 7 -2.35 11.80 2.48
N THR A 8 -3.54 11.36 2.05
CA THR A 8 -3.83 11.09 0.63
C THR A 8 -3.94 12.35 -0.25
N ASN A 9 -4.09 13.53 0.35
CA ASN A 9 -4.14 14.82 -0.36
C ASN A 9 -2.77 15.52 -0.44
N LEU A 10 -1.71 14.91 0.10
CA LEU A 10 -0.37 15.49 0.03
C LEU A 10 0.11 15.62 -1.43
N PRO A 11 0.95 16.60 -1.77
CA PRO A 11 1.73 16.58 -3.00
C PRO A 11 2.49 15.26 -3.18
N ASP A 12 2.74 14.83 -4.43
CA ASP A 12 3.36 13.53 -4.73
C ASP A 12 4.65 13.29 -3.94
N LEU A 13 5.55 14.28 -3.95
CA LEU A 13 6.82 14.19 -3.22
C LEU A 13 6.61 13.96 -1.72
N LEU A 14 5.69 14.70 -1.10
CA LEU A 14 5.38 14.58 0.32
C LEU A 14 4.70 13.25 0.64
N PHE A 15 3.88 12.73 -0.26
CA PHE A 15 3.27 11.41 -0.10
C PHE A 15 4.31 10.29 -0.14
N VAL A 16 5.25 10.35 -1.09
CA VAL A 16 6.36 9.37 -1.16
C VAL A 16 7.23 9.44 0.09
N HIS A 17 7.57 10.64 0.56
CA HIS A 17 8.34 10.83 1.79
C HIS A 17 7.60 10.31 3.03
N TYR A 18 6.28 10.50 3.09
CA TYR A 18 5.45 9.91 4.13
C TYR A 18 5.54 8.38 4.10
N CYS A 19 5.34 7.76 2.93
CA CYS A 19 5.43 6.31 2.80
C CYS A 19 6.82 5.76 3.17
N ASN A 20 7.88 6.49 2.83
CA ASN A 20 9.24 6.15 3.20
C ASN A 20 9.46 6.20 4.72
N ARG A 21 9.01 7.27 5.38
CA ARG A 21 9.18 7.45 6.83
C ARG A 21 8.41 6.42 7.64
N GLU A 22 7.16 6.16 7.27
CA GLU A 22 6.27 5.30 8.06
C GLU A 22 6.47 3.81 7.79
N PHE A 23 6.83 3.43 6.56
CA PHE A 23 6.89 2.03 6.14
C PHE A 23 8.27 1.60 5.65
N GLY A 24 9.25 2.50 5.62
CA GLY A 24 10.60 2.22 5.16
C GLY A 24 10.73 1.96 3.66
N ILE A 25 9.68 2.18 2.86
CA ILE A 25 9.71 1.89 1.42
C ILE A 25 10.42 2.99 0.62
N ASN A 26 11.24 2.61 -0.35
CA ASN A 26 11.90 3.57 -1.25
C ASN A 26 10.99 3.98 -2.42
N ARG A 27 11.41 4.99 -3.20
CA ARG A 27 10.66 5.50 -4.35
C ARG A 27 10.40 4.44 -5.43
N GLY A 28 11.34 3.52 -5.65
CA GLY A 28 11.19 2.43 -6.63
C GLY A 28 10.07 1.47 -6.25
N ILE A 29 10.04 1.03 -4.99
CA ILE A 29 8.98 0.19 -4.44
C ILE A 29 7.63 0.91 -4.51
N TYR A 30 7.58 2.17 -4.09
CA TYR A 30 6.37 3.00 -4.20
C TYR A 30 5.84 3.04 -5.64
N ASN A 31 6.70 3.37 -6.61
CA ASN A 31 6.31 3.48 -8.02
C ASN A 31 5.76 2.15 -8.55
N THR A 32 6.36 1.02 -8.18
CA THR A 32 5.87 -0.31 -8.59
C THR A 32 4.49 -0.61 -8.01
N ILE A 33 4.23 -0.26 -6.74
CA ILE A 33 2.91 -0.42 -6.12
C ILE A 33 1.89 0.51 -6.81
N ASP A 34 2.26 1.77 -7.06
CA ASP A 34 1.41 2.76 -7.73
C ASP A 34 1.01 2.27 -9.13
N LEU A 35 2.00 1.86 -9.94
CA LEU A 35 1.77 1.32 -11.27
C LEU A 35 0.87 0.08 -11.22
N TRP A 36 1.10 -0.84 -10.28
CA TRP A 36 0.28 -2.04 -10.14
C TRP A 36 -1.19 -1.71 -9.89
N PHE A 37 -1.49 -0.77 -8.99
CA PHE A 37 -2.89 -0.37 -8.73
C PHE A 37 -3.48 0.40 -9.91
N TYR A 38 -2.69 1.20 -10.61
CA TYR A 38 -3.13 1.90 -11.81
C TYR A 38 -3.53 0.91 -12.92
N GLU A 39 -2.70 -0.10 -13.18
CA GLU A 39 -2.97 -1.18 -14.14
C GLU A 39 -4.22 -2.02 -13.79
N LYS A 40 -4.61 -2.04 -12.51
CA LYS A 40 -5.87 -2.65 -12.04
C LYS A 40 -7.09 -1.72 -12.10
N GLY A 41 -6.96 -0.56 -12.75
CA GLY A 41 -8.08 0.37 -12.99
C GLY A 41 -8.26 1.44 -11.91
N HIS A 42 -7.34 1.58 -10.94
CA HIS A 42 -7.41 2.65 -9.94
C HIS A 42 -6.78 3.94 -10.47
N THR A 43 -7.45 4.55 -11.46
CA THR A 43 -6.97 5.75 -12.15
C THR A 43 -6.97 7.00 -11.26
N ASN A 44 -7.95 7.11 -10.34
CA ASN A 44 -8.02 8.22 -9.40
C ASN A 44 -6.87 8.17 -8.38
N ILE A 45 -6.03 9.21 -8.36
CA ILE A 45 -4.83 9.29 -7.50
C ILE A 45 -5.16 9.19 -6.01
N LYS A 46 -6.25 9.79 -5.54
CA LYS A 46 -6.62 9.75 -4.11
C LYS A 46 -7.03 8.34 -3.70
N GLU A 47 -7.83 7.68 -4.51
CA GLU A 47 -8.22 6.28 -4.29
C GLU A 47 -7.01 5.33 -4.34
N ARG A 48 -6.11 5.55 -5.30
CA ARG A 48 -4.89 4.74 -5.40
C ARG A 48 -3.99 4.91 -4.18
N ARG A 49 -3.80 6.14 -3.69
CA ARG A 49 -3.05 6.41 -2.46
C ARG A 49 -3.68 5.76 -1.23
N LYS A 50 -5.01 5.75 -1.11
CA LYS A 50 -5.69 4.98 -0.05
C LYS A 50 -5.35 3.49 -0.13
N LYS A 51 -5.38 2.91 -1.33
CA LYS A 51 -5.03 1.50 -1.55
C LYS A 51 -3.56 1.21 -1.25
N ILE A 52 -2.64 2.10 -1.65
CA ILE A 52 -1.22 2.00 -1.29
C ILE A 52 -1.07 1.96 0.23
N LEU A 53 -1.68 2.89 0.97
CA LEU A 53 -1.60 2.90 2.43
C LEU A 53 -2.19 1.64 3.06
N SER A 54 -3.32 1.16 2.54
CA SER A 54 -3.96 -0.07 3.00
C SER A 54 -3.07 -1.29 2.78
N PHE A 55 -2.45 -1.39 1.60
CA PHE A 55 -1.49 -2.44 1.28
C PHE A 55 -0.25 -2.38 2.19
N LEU A 56 0.35 -1.20 2.38
CA LEU A 56 1.53 -1.05 3.23
C LEU A 56 1.23 -1.40 4.69
N LYS A 57 0.04 -1.05 5.20
CA LYS A 57 -0.41 -1.49 6.54
C LYS A 57 -0.56 -3.01 6.63
N PHE A 58 -1.14 -3.66 5.61
CA PHE A 58 -1.28 -5.11 5.57
C PHE A 58 0.08 -5.83 5.58
N VAL A 59 1.07 -5.31 4.84
CA VAL A 59 2.42 -5.87 4.86
C VAL A 59 3.11 -5.60 6.19
N TYR A 60 3.00 -4.38 6.71
CA TYR A 60 3.60 -4.00 7.99
C TYR A 60 3.03 -4.79 9.18
N SER A 61 1.75 -5.17 9.17
CA SER A 61 1.17 -6.04 10.20
C SER A 61 1.71 -7.48 10.17
N GLN A 62 2.35 -7.89 9.08
CA GLN A 62 3.00 -9.21 8.96
C GLN A 62 4.49 -9.18 9.34
N THR A 63 5.08 -8.00 9.54
CA THR A 63 6.47 -7.84 9.97
C THR A 63 6.56 -7.73 11.49
N ASN A 64 7.68 -8.14 12.08
CA ASN A 64 7.95 -7.86 13.49
C ASN A 64 8.03 -6.34 13.69
N LYS A 65 7.49 -5.85 14.82
CA LYS A 65 7.49 -4.42 15.14
C LYS A 65 8.95 -3.91 15.15
N ASN A 66 9.21 -2.87 14.36
CA ASN A 66 10.49 -2.19 14.11
C ASN A 66 11.32 -2.66 12.90
N ASP A 67 10.91 -3.69 12.17
CA ASP A 67 11.61 -4.07 10.95
C ASP A 67 11.14 -3.25 9.73
N LYS A 68 12.09 -2.92 8.84
CA LYS A 68 11.78 -2.34 7.53
C LYS A 68 11.02 -3.36 6.70
N ILE A 69 10.10 -2.89 5.85
CA ILE A 69 9.48 -3.78 4.86
C ILE A 69 10.53 -4.18 3.83
N ILE A 70 10.89 -5.47 3.81
CA ILE A 70 11.82 -6.03 2.84
C ILE A 70 11.03 -6.92 1.87
N PHE A 71 11.09 -6.57 0.59
CA PHE A 71 10.58 -7.42 -0.49
C PHE A 71 11.78 -8.10 -1.14
N GLY A 72 11.93 -9.41 -0.96
CA GLY A 72 12.92 -10.21 -1.71
C GLY A 72 12.62 -10.22 -3.21
N ASN A 73 13.44 -10.91 -4.01
CA ASN A 73 13.23 -11.03 -5.46
C ASN A 73 11.81 -11.55 -5.77
N GLY A 74 11.01 -10.75 -6.50
CA GLY A 74 9.62 -11.06 -6.82
C GLY A 74 8.61 -10.93 -5.67
N GLY A 75 9.05 -10.73 -4.43
CA GLY A 75 8.21 -10.73 -3.23
C GLY A 75 7.15 -9.63 -3.20
N LEU A 76 7.42 -8.48 -3.83
CA LEU A 76 6.47 -7.38 -3.89
C LEU A 76 5.20 -7.74 -4.68
N LYS A 77 5.36 -8.32 -5.88
CA LYS A 77 4.22 -8.72 -6.71
C LYS A 77 3.40 -9.82 -6.04
N SER A 78 4.05 -10.81 -5.42
CA SER A 78 3.36 -11.85 -4.65
C SER A 78 2.53 -11.25 -3.52
N LYS A 79 3.08 -10.32 -2.72
CA LYS A 79 2.33 -9.66 -1.64
C LYS A 79 1.15 -8.82 -2.15
N LEU A 80 1.28 -8.19 -3.33
CA LEU A 80 0.18 -7.46 -3.96
C LEU A 80 -0.97 -8.39 -4.37
N VAL A 81 -0.65 -9.57 -4.90
CA VAL A 81 -1.64 -10.62 -5.21
C VAL A 81 -2.30 -11.11 -3.92
N ASP A 82 -1.52 -11.43 -2.88
CA ASP A 82 -2.03 -11.88 -1.58
C ASP A 82 -2.99 -10.86 -0.98
N TYR A 83 -2.60 -9.58 -0.98
CA TYR A 83 -3.43 -8.48 -0.49
C TYR A 83 -4.75 -8.39 -1.25
N SER A 84 -4.70 -8.53 -2.58
CA SER A 84 -5.89 -8.45 -3.42
C SER A 84 -6.86 -9.58 -3.12
N ASN A 85 -6.35 -10.81 -3.02
CA ASN A 85 -7.16 -11.98 -2.69
C ASN A 85 -7.79 -11.86 -1.28
N ASN A 86 -7.02 -11.40 -0.29
CA ASN A 86 -7.53 -11.18 1.08
C ASN A 86 -8.57 -10.02 1.14
N SER A 87 -8.37 -8.97 0.34
CA SER A 87 -9.30 -7.83 0.29
C SER A 87 -10.65 -8.17 -0.37
N VAL A 88 -10.67 -9.17 -1.27
CA VAL A 88 -11.90 -9.71 -1.85
C VAL A 88 -12.65 -10.56 -0.81
N ILE A 89 -11.95 -11.41 -0.06
CA ILE A 89 -12.56 -12.28 0.96
C ILE A 89 -13.21 -11.46 2.10
N ASN A 90 -12.58 -10.37 2.54
CA ASN A 90 -13.13 -9.51 3.58
C ASN A 90 -14.32 -8.64 3.11
N LYS A 91 -14.49 -8.40 1.81
CA LYS A 91 -15.73 -7.78 1.29
C LYS A 91 -16.90 -8.77 1.30
N SER A 92 -16.66 -10.04 1.02
CA SER A 92 -17.73 -11.06 0.99
C SER A 92 -18.27 -11.42 2.39
N LYS A 93 -17.45 -11.33 3.45
CA LYS A 93 -17.89 -11.61 4.83
C LYS A 93 -18.73 -10.51 5.50
N VAL A 94 -18.80 -9.31 4.93
CA VAL A 94 -19.60 -8.20 5.48
C VAL A 94 -21.00 -8.14 4.85
N VAL A 95 -21.30 -9.02 3.88
CA VAL A 95 -22.59 -9.12 3.19
C VAL A 95 -23.21 -10.51 3.38
N SER A 96 -22.87 -11.20 4.47
CA SER A 96 -23.47 -12.49 4.86
C SER A 96 -24.00 -12.38 6.29
#